data_AF-A0A966PXQ3-F1
#
_entry.id   AF-A0A966PXQ3-F1
#
_cell.length_a   1.000
_cell.length_b   1.000
_cell.length_c   1.000
_cell.angle_alpha   90.00
_cell.angle_beta   90.00
_cell.angle_gamma   90.00
#
_symmetry.space_group_name_H-M   'P 1'
#
loop_
_entity.id
_entity.type
_entity.pdbx_description
1 polymer ?
#
loop_
_entity_poly.entity_id
_entity_poly.type
_entity_poly.pdbx_seq_one_letter_code
_entity_poly.pdbx_strand_id
1 'polypeptide(L)'
;MAEMSNYLENALINATLRNTSYTSPATVYVALFTSDPTDAGSGTELSGNGYTRKSATFGAPSNGASVTTADITFDQATGSWGTVSHIGIYDASTSGNLLYHTPLTTSKTIDTGDIFKIASGSLSVTLA
;
A
#
# COMPACT_ATOMS: atom_id res chain seq x y z
N MET A 1 -11.69 -2.94 2.13
CA MET A 1 -11.49 -3.02 0.67
C MET A 1 -10.44 -2.00 0.32
N ALA A 2 -9.53 -2.30 -0.61
CA ALA A 2 -8.59 -1.30 -1.06
C ALA A 2 -9.15 -0.60 -2.30
N GLU A 3 -9.11 0.73 -2.31
CA GLU A 3 -9.55 1.59 -3.40
C GLU A 3 -8.39 1.78 -4.39
N MET A 4 -8.70 1.85 -5.69
CA MET A 4 -7.69 2.06 -6.73
C MET A 4 -7.34 3.54 -6.83
N SER A 5 -6.08 3.84 -7.15
CA SER A 5 -5.69 5.22 -7.48
C SER A 5 -6.16 5.62 -8.88
N ASN A 6 -6.31 6.94 -9.11
CA ASN A 6 -6.52 7.52 -10.43
C ASN A 6 -5.47 7.05 -11.44
N TYR A 7 -4.22 6.84 -10.99
CA TYR A 7 -3.16 6.32 -11.85
C TYR A 7 -3.49 4.92 -12.35
N LEU A 8 -3.82 4.00 -11.45
CA LEU A 8 -4.08 2.61 -11.80
C LEU A 8 -5.38 2.48 -12.61
N GLU A 9 -6.43 3.21 -12.24
CA GLU A 9 -7.70 3.22 -12.97
C GLU A 9 -7.49 3.62 -14.44
N ASN A 10 -6.79 4.74 -14.68
CA ASN A 10 -6.49 5.19 -16.03
C ASN A 10 -5.62 4.19 -16.79
N ALA A 11 -4.63 3.58 -16.14
CA ALA A 11 -3.78 2.57 -16.75
C ALA A 11 -4.57 1.33 -17.17
N LEU A 12 -5.45 0.81 -16.30
CA LEU A 12 -6.27 -0.37 -16.57
C LEU A 12 -7.33 -0.10 -17.64
N ILE A 13 -7.95 1.08 -17.65
CA ILE A 13 -8.88 1.49 -18.72
C ILE A 13 -8.16 1.55 -20.06
N ASN A 14 -6.97 2.16 -20.11
CA ASN A 14 -6.17 2.21 -21.34
C ASN A 14 -5.73 0.81 -21.81
N ALA A 15 -5.38 -0.08 -20.89
CA ALA A 15 -4.99 -1.45 -21.21
C ALA A 15 -6.14 -2.27 -21.77
N THR A 16 -7.31 -2.20 -21.14
CA THR A 16 -8.45 -3.06 -21.48
C THR A 16 -9.28 -2.52 -22.64
N LEU A 17 -9.45 -1.21 -22.77
CA LEU A 17 -10.33 -0.60 -23.78
C LEU A 17 -9.57 -0.01 -24.97
N ARG A 18 -8.28 0.34 -24.80
CA ARG A 18 -7.50 1.07 -25.82
C ARG A 18 -6.24 0.34 -26.27
N ASN A 19 -6.06 -0.92 -25.86
CA ASN A 19 -4.91 -1.75 -26.22
C ASN A 19 -3.56 -1.03 -25.96
N THR A 20 -3.50 -0.23 -24.89
CA THR A 20 -2.26 0.43 -24.48
C THR A 20 -1.61 -0.40 -23.40
N SER A 21 -0.44 -0.97 -23.67
CA SER A 21 0.21 -1.91 -22.74
C SER A 21 0.42 -1.29 -21.36
N TYR A 22 -0.08 -1.97 -20.32
CA TYR A 22 0.26 -1.70 -18.93
C TYR A 22 1.27 -2.75 -18.45
N THR A 23 2.48 -2.33 -18.14
CA THR A 23 3.51 -3.20 -17.56
C THR A 23 3.37 -3.18 -16.05
N SER A 24 2.83 -4.26 -15.48
CA SER A 24 2.71 -4.40 -14.02
C SER A 24 4.10 -4.40 -13.35
N PRO A 25 4.23 -3.83 -12.14
CA PRO A 25 5.50 -3.87 -11.41
C PRO A 25 5.85 -5.30 -10.99
N ALA A 26 7.14 -5.62 -10.98
CA ALA A 26 7.64 -6.92 -10.51
C ALA A 26 7.51 -7.10 -8.99
N THR A 27 7.55 -5.99 -8.25
CA THR A 27 7.41 -5.95 -6.78
C THR A 27 6.50 -4.78 -6.42
N VAL A 28 5.59 -5.00 -5.48
CA VAL A 28 4.79 -3.94 -4.88
C VAL A 28 5.25 -3.67 -3.45
N TYR A 29 5.05 -2.45 -2.99
CA TYR A 29 5.53 -1.97 -1.70
C TYR A 29 4.39 -1.35 -0.89
N VAL A 30 4.33 -1.68 0.39
CA VAL A 30 3.37 -1.13 1.32
C VAL A 30 3.97 0.09 2.01
N ALA A 31 3.26 1.20 1.87
CA ALA A 31 3.54 2.49 2.47
C ALA A 31 2.53 2.80 3.58
N LEU A 32 2.96 3.51 4.61
CA LEU A 32 2.14 3.93 5.75
C LEU A 32 1.93 5.44 5.71
N PHE A 33 0.72 5.87 6.06
CA PHE A 33 0.30 7.27 5.98
C PHE A 33 -0.35 7.76 7.26
N THR A 34 -0.14 9.03 7.59
CA THR A 34 -0.85 9.72 8.69
C THR A 34 -2.16 10.38 8.24
N SER A 35 -2.35 10.57 6.93
CA SER A 35 -3.57 11.09 6.32
C SER A 35 -3.97 10.28 5.09
N ASP A 36 -5.22 10.43 4.65
CA ASP A 36 -5.75 9.69 3.50
C ASP A 36 -4.96 10.03 2.22
N PRO A 37 -4.33 9.04 1.55
CA PRO A 37 -3.71 9.26 0.25
C PRO A 37 -4.71 9.70 -0.82
N THR A 38 -5.98 9.34 -0.71
CA THR A 38 -7.01 9.48 -1.75
C THR A 38 -6.60 8.80 -3.06
N ASP A 39 -7.49 8.81 -4.04
CA ASP A 39 -7.18 8.28 -5.37
C ASP A 39 -6.10 9.11 -6.09
N ALA A 40 -5.86 10.35 -5.64
CA ALA A 40 -4.83 11.23 -6.19
C ALA A 40 -3.41 10.99 -5.61
N GLY A 41 -3.28 10.19 -4.55
CA GLY A 41 -1.99 9.97 -3.88
C GLY A 41 -1.42 11.21 -3.17
N SER A 42 -2.29 12.10 -2.67
CA SER A 42 -1.95 13.38 -2.04
C SER A 42 -1.75 13.33 -0.51
N GLY A 43 -1.87 12.16 0.11
CA GLY A 43 -1.73 11.99 1.55
C GLY A 43 -0.29 12.11 2.05
N THR A 44 -0.14 12.15 3.37
CA THR A 44 1.15 12.30 4.05
C THR A 44 1.72 10.92 4.37
N GLU A 45 2.60 10.44 3.48
CA GLU A 45 3.40 9.24 3.76
C GLU A 45 4.38 9.51 4.92
N LEU A 46 4.63 8.50 5.73
CA LEU A 46 5.70 8.55 6.72
C LEU A 46 7.07 8.82 6.07
N SER A 47 7.97 9.44 6.82
CA SER A 47 9.36 9.66 6.41
C SER A 47 10.29 9.75 7.63
N GLY A 48 11.55 9.36 7.45
CA GLY A 48 12.56 9.38 8.53
C GLY A 48 12.32 8.31 9.61
N ASN A 49 13.03 8.42 10.74
CA ASN A 49 12.83 7.59 11.94
C ASN A 49 12.84 6.06 11.70
N GLY A 50 13.62 5.59 10.73
CA GLY A 50 13.71 4.17 10.37
C GLY A 50 12.58 3.66 9.47
N TYR A 51 11.64 4.52 9.08
CA TYR A 51 10.57 4.15 8.15
C TYR A 51 11.12 3.93 6.74
N THR A 52 10.79 2.77 6.18
CA THR A 52 10.92 2.45 4.75
C THR A 52 9.69 1.66 4.32
N ARG A 53 9.27 1.83 3.06
CA ARG A 53 8.22 0.97 2.49
C ARG A 53 8.68 -0.48 2.49
N LYS A 54 7.77 -1.42 2.74
CA LYS A 54 8.07 -2.86 2.77
C LYS A 54 7.48 -3.58 1.58
N SER A 55 8.26 -4.42 0.92
CA SER A 55 7.75 -5.24 -0.17
C SER A 55 6.62 -6.14 0.32
N ALA A 56 5.59 -6.32 -0.50
CA ALA A 56 4.49 -7.24 -0.22
C ALA A 56 4.35 -8.27 -1.33
N THR A 57 3.96 -9.48 -0.94
CA THR A 57 3.64 -10.57 -1.86
C THR A 57 2.18 -10.92 -1.71
N PHE A 58 1.48 -10.97 -2.84
CA PHE A 58 0.07 -11.30 -2.93
C PHE A 58 -0.11 -12.65 -3.63
N GLY A 59 -1.11 -13.41 -3.18
CA GLY A 59 -1.47 -14.69 -3.81
C GLY A 59 -2.16 -14.49 -5.16
N ALA A 60 -2.29 -15.58 -5.92
CA ALA A 60 -3.10 -15.57 -7.14
C ALA A 60 -4.55 -15.15 -6.79
N PRO A 61 -5.16 -14.22 -7.54
CA PRO A 61 -6.50 -13.77 -7.24
C PRO A 61 -7.53 -14.86 -7.51
N SER A 62 -8.64 -14.82 -6.77
CA SER A 62 -9.84 -15.63 -7.00
C SER A 62 -11.07 -14.74 -6.86
N ASN A 63 -11.97 -14.78 -7.85
CA ASN A 63 -13.19 -13.96 -7.90
C ASN A 63 -12.96 -12.47 -7.58
N GLY A 64 -11.92 -11.88 -8.17
CA GLY A 64 -11.60 -10.46 -8.01
C GLY A 64 -10.83 -10.09 -6.73
N ALA A 65 -10.58 -11.06 -5.82
CA ALA A 65 -9.87 -10.82 -4.57
C ALA A 65 -8.48 -11.46 -4.53
N SER A 66 -7.51 -10.76 -3.95
CA SER A 66 -6.18 -11.28 -3.61
C SER A 66 -5.76 -10.84 -2.21
N VAL A 67 -4.96 -11.65 -1.53
CA VAL A 67 -4.51 -11.42 -0.14
C VAL A 67 -3.01 -11.60 -0.03
N THR A 68 -2.39 -10.95 0.96
CA THR A 68 -0.96 -11.13 1.24
C THR A 68 -0.65 -12.55 1.69
N THR A 69 0.46 -13.11 1.22
CA THR A 69 0.89 -14.49 1.55
C THR A 69 1.99 -14.56 2.59
N ALA A 70 2.54 -13.41 3.00
CA ALA A 70 3.58 -13.30 4.00
C ALA A 70 3.33 -12.08 4.91
N ASP A 71 3.93 -12.13 6.09
CA ASP A 71 3.92 -11.00 7.01
C ASP A 71 4.70 -9.81 6.42
N ILE A 72 4.15 -8.62 6.56
CA ILE A 72 4.82 -7.37 6.20
C ILE A 72 5.23 -6.70 7.49
N THR A 73 6.52 -6.79 7.81
CA THR A 73 7.09 -6.27 9.06
C THR A 73 7.95 -5.05 8.74
N PHE A 74 7.59 -3.91 9.33
CA PHE A 74 8.37 -2.68 9.23
C PHE A 74 9.57 -2.74 10.17
N ASP A 75 10.60 -1.94 9.90
CA ASP A 75 11.74 -1.85 10.80
C ASP A 75 11.30 -1.21 12.13
N GLN A 76 12.05 -1.45 13.19
CA GLN A 76 11.79 -0.79 14.47
C GLN A 76 11.88 0.73 14.31
N ALA A 77 10.87 1.44 14.81
CA ALA A 77 10.83 2.89 14.79
C ALA A 77 11.97 3.46 15.65
N THR A 78 12.86 4.27 15.04
CA THR A 78 13.96 4.94 15.75
C THR A 78 13.56 6.30 16.34
N GLY A 79 12.31 6.72 16.07
CA GLY A 79 11.64 7.91 16.55
C GLY A 79 10.13 7.75 16.35
N SER A 80 9.30 8.61 16.94
CA SER A 80 7.85 8.53 16.73
C SER A 80 7.50 8.74 15.25
N TRP A 81 6.63 7.89 14.72
CA TRP A 81 6.04 8.03 13.38
C TRP A 81 4.68 8.73 13.43
N GLY A 82 4.16 8.99 14.63
CA GLY A 82 2.82 9.54 14.82
C GLY A 82 1.73 8.48 14.63
N THR A 83 0.52 8.94 14.28
CA THR A 83 -0.65 8.06 14.13
C THR A 83 -0.82 7.64 12.69
N VAL A 84 -0.51 6.37 12.40
CA VAL A 84 -0.77 5.74 11.12
C VAL A 84 -2.27 5.46 11.00
N SER A 85 -2.88 6.01 9.96
CA SER A 85 -4.32 5.89 9.70
C SER A 85 -4.62 5.16 8.40
N HIS A 86 -3.72 5.21 7.40
CA HIS A 86 -3.93 4.62 6.08
C HIS A 86 -2.71 3.84 5.61
N ILE A 87 -2.95 2.94 4.67
CA ILE A 87 -1.94 2.18 3.94
C ILE A 87 -2.09 2.48 2.44
N GLY A 88 -0.96 2.59 1.75
CA GLY A 88 -0.90 2.60 0.28
C GLY A 88 -0.06 1.44 -0.25
N ILE A 89 -0.38 0.93 -1.44
CA ILE A 89 0.42 -0.02 -2.21
C ILE A 89 1.04 0.76 -3.38
N TYR A 90 2.36 0.75 -3.48
CA TYR A 90 3.14 1.43 -4.53
C TYR A 90 3.86 0.43 -5.44
N ASP A 91 4.14 0.88 -6.66
CA ASP A 91 4.94 0.15 -7.64
C ASP A 91 6.46 0.23 -7.43
N ALA A 92 6.93 1.05 -6.48
CA ALA A 92 8.35 1.27 -6.18
C ALA A 92 8.63 1.45 -4.69
N SER A 93 9.86 1.12 -4.27
CA SER A 93 10.33 1.26 -2.89
C SER A 93 10.49 2.72 -2.44
N THR A 94 10.74 3.63 -3.39
CA THR A 94 10.77 5.07 -3.21
C THR A 94 10.15 5.74 -4.45
N SER A 95 9.51 6.89 -4.28
CA SER A 95 8.75 7.56 -5.35
C SER A 95 7.66 6.63 -5.94
N GLY A 96 7.57 6.51 -7.26
CA GLY A 96 6.61 5.61 -7.92
C GLY A 96 5.18 6.10 -7.87
N ASN A 97 4.26 5.23 -8.30
CA ASN A 97 2.84 5.49 -8.38
C ASN A 97 2.10 4.70 -7.31
N LEU A 98 1.14 5.36 -6.67
CA LEU A 98 0.16 4.68 -5.83
C LEU A 98 -0.70 3.79 -6.72
N LEU A 99 -0.93 2.55 -6.31
CA LEU A 99 -1.77 1.58 -7.00
C LEU A 99 -3.10 1.40 -6.28
N TYR A 100 -3.03 1.15 -4.98
CA TYR A 100 -4.19 0.94 -4.13
C TYR A 100 -4.00 1.62 -2.78
N HIS A 101 -5.09 1.97 -2.11
CA HIS A 101 -5.03 2.50 -0.74
C HIS A 101 -6.23 2.06 0.08
N THR A 102 -6.10 2.10 1.40
CA THR A 102 -7.19 1.80 2.33
C THR A 102 -6.92 2.45 3.69
N PRO A 103 -7.96 2.88 4.42
CA PRO A 103 -7.82 3.14 5.84
C PRO A 103 -7.47 1.85 6.60
N LEU A 104 -6.76 2.00 7.71
CA LEU A 104 -6.67 0.97 8.74
C LEU A 104 -8.02 0.85 9.44
N THR A 105 -8.39 -0.39 9.80
CA THR A 105 -9.57 -0.64 10.64
C THR A 105 -9.49 0.05 11.99
N THR A 106 -8.28 0.24 12.51
CA THR A 106 -8.00 1.01 13.71
C THR A 106 -6.66 1.70 13.52
N SER A 107 -6.64 3.03 13.57
CA SER A 107 -5.40 3.81 13.50
C SER A 107 -4.45 3.42 14.64
N LYS A 108 -3.15 3.46 14.37
CA LYS A 108 -2.10 3.04 15.29
C LYS A 108 -1.09 4.16 15.48
N THR A 109 -0.92 4.60 16.72
CA THR A 109 0.22 5.44 17.10
C THR A 109 1.45 4.56 17.22
N ILE A 110 2.52 4.92 16.51
CA ILE A 110 3.79 4.20 16.52
C ILE A 110 4.86 5.11 17.11
N ASP A 111 5.36 4.74 18.28
CA ASP A 111 6.38 5.46 19.01
C ASP A 111 7.74 4.78 18.89
N THR A 112 8.78 5.45 19.39
CA THR A 112 10.15 4.91 19.35
C THR A 112 10.21 3.53 20.01
N GLY A 113 10.78 2.56 19.30
CA GLY A 113 10.92 1.18 19.75
C GLY A 113 9.80 0.24 19.27
N ASP A 114 8.70 0.78 18.75
CA ASP A 114 7.61 -0.03 18.20
C ASP A 114 7.95 -0.66 16.85
N ILE A 115 7.29 -1.77 16.55
CA ILE A 115 7.34 -2.44 15.24
C ILE A 115 5.91 -2.54 14.72
N PHE A 116 5.65 -1.88 13.59
CA PHE A 116 4.39 -2.07 12.87
C PHE A 116 4.44 -3.35 12.02
N LYS A 117 3.42 -4.18 12.13
CA LYS A 117 3.31 -5.45 11.40
C LYS A 117 1.91 -5.63 10.84
N ILE A 118 1.84 -6.01 9.57
CA ILE A 118 0.64 -6.54 8.94
C ILE A 118 0.83 -8.04 8.83
N ALA A 119 -0.02 -8.82 9.50
CA ALA A 119 0.04 -10.27 9.39
C ALA A 119 -0.37 -10.75 7.99
N SER A 120 0.19 -11.87 7.57
CA SER A 120 -0.23 -12.58 6.35
C SER A 120 -1.75 -12.74 6.32
N GLY A 121 -2.35 -12.56 5.15
CA GLY A 121 -3.80 -12.61 4.93
C GLY A 121 -4.60 -11.41 5.46
N SER A 122 -3.98 -10.48 6.19
CA SER A 122 -4.69 -9.32 6.77
C SER A 122 -4.86 -8.15 5.80
N LEU A 123 -4.00 -8.07 4.77
CA LEU A 123 -4.14 -7.08 3.70
C LEU A 123 -4.70 -7.77 2.46
N SER A 124 -5.85 -7.28 2.00
CA SER A 124 -6.54 -7.79 0.82
C SER A 124 -6.88 -6.66 -0.14
N VAL A 125 -6.81 -6.97 -1.43
CA VAL A 125 -7.28 -6.12 -2.52
C VAL A 125 -8.42 -6.88 -3.19
N THR A 126 -9.55 -6.21 -3.39
CA THR A 126 -10.70 -6.79 -4.09
C THR A 126 -11.20 -5.79 -5.11
N LEU A 127 -11.36 -6.25 -6.35
CA LEU A 127 -12.02 -5.51 -7.42
C LEU A 127 -13.44 -6.11 -7.52
N ALA A 128 -14.45 -5.33 -7.16
CA ALA A 128 -15.86 -5.73 -7.17
C ALA A 128 -16.73 -4.69 -7.87
#